data_AF-A0A2V7JEA2-F1
#
_entry.id   AF-A0A2V7JEA2-F1
#
_cell.length_a   1.000
_cell.length_b   1.000
_cell.length_c   1.000
_cell.angle_alpha   90.00
_cell.angle_beta   90.00
_cell.angle_gamma   90.00
#
_symmetry.space_group_name_H-M   'P 1'
#
loop_
_entity.id
_entity.type
_entity.pdbx_description
1 polymer ?
#
loop_
_entity_poly.entity_id
_entity_poly.type
_entity_poly.pdbx_seq_one_letter_code
_entity_poly.pdbx_strand_id
1 'polypeptide(L)'
;QQFISTTSDRSLLAQLEAIYRQQIPLIKLQQYLTSDVYVSDAKLWRIYRDQHDSVRIASLAVWPYTIPDTSVISDAELSTYVAKHQDDFKRPAVAYVRFIVQPRLPNAADSAAARAHVARVRNELARGAKFEDVAKRESSDSLSGQRGGDLGWINKNETSFVPEFMQGLRGLKPGQVSAPVATRFGYHIIRLDQVKGDSLKVRHILIPVALQGEHLDLVEARADTLERLAAERSDPTVLDSTAQRLRMQVSPQYAVTEGERFTLGPAVIPDVSVWAFEARPGETSPVIDAPSGYYVFRLDSVSAAGVPPLNQIRDRVTAVARLERQKTLARRRADSLATVLKGTADMAAAASARGLQVERFGSFARIRPPSYLAREPVAVGTAFGLKVGERSGVLEGESGYFIIQSLARKAADSTAWVAQREVQRTQFRQAAMQARMQQYMEDVRARAKIVDRRKDIFKSQAAADATTAL
;
A
#
# COMPACT_ATOMS: atom_id res chain seq x y z
N GLN A 1 -2.80 -45.29 25.61
CA GLN A 1 -1.49 -45.95 25.83
C GLN A 1 -1.33 -47.18 24.91
N GLN A 2 -1.54 -47.05 23.60
CA GLN A 2 -1.38 -48.17 22.64
C GLN A 2 -0.56 -47.79 21.39
N PHE A 3 0.17 -46.67 21.43
CA PHE A 3 0.92 -46.15 20.27
C PHE A 3 2.43 -46.45 20.33
N ILE A 4 2.93 -47.14 21.36
CA ILE A 4 4.37 -47.31 21.62
C ILE A 4 4.86 -48.76 21.43
N SER A 5 4.01 -49.72 21.01
CA SER A 5 4.38 -51.15 21.06
C SER A 5 4.49 -51.89 19.72
N THR A 6 4.53 -51.21 18.57
CA THR A 6 4.75 -51.90 17.28
C THR A 6 5.72 -51.09 16.43
N THR A 7 6.96 -51.58 16.33
CA THR A 7 7.98 -51.23 15.31
C THR A 7 7.89 -49.81 14.77
N SER A 8 7.88 -48.82 15.68
CA SER A 8 7.80 -47.41 15.33
C SER A 8 9.05 -47.07 14.53
N ASP A 9 8.85 -46.69 13.28
CA ASP A 9 9.88 -46.20 12.37
C ASP A 9 10.83 -45.26 13.14
N ARG A 10 12.09 -45.67 13.33
CA ARG A 10 13.07 -44.86 14.09
C ARG A 10 13.18 -43.45 13.51
N SER A 11 12.86 -43.28 12.23
CA SER A 11 12.78 -41.98 11.57
C SER A 11 11.63 -41.11 12.10
N LEU A 12 10.45 -41.68 12.40
CA LEU A 12 9.31 -40.98 12.98
C LEU A 12 9.61 -40.51 14.42
N LEU A 13 10.25 -41.35 15.23
CA LEU A 13 10.68 -40.96 16.58
C LEU A 13 11.73 -39.85 16.55
N ALA A 14 12.72 -39.94 15.64
CA ALA A 14 13.71 -38.88 15.45
C ALA A 14 13.08 -37.57 14.92
N GLN A 15 12.08 -37.65 14.05
CA GLN A 15 11.31 -36.49 13.57
C GLN A 15 10.51 -35.86 14.71
N LEU A 16 9.81 -36.64 15.53
CA LEU A 16 9.08 -36.14 16.70
C LEU A 16 10.04 -35.52 17.72
N GLU A 17 11.18 -36.15 18.00
CA GLU A 17 12.20 -35.59 18.89
C GLU A 17 12.73 -34.25 18.35
N ALA A 18 13.03 -34.15 17.05
CA ALA A 18 13.47 -32.91 16.42
C ALA A 18 12.40 -31.80 16.52
N ILE A 19 11.13 -32.14 16.32
CA ILE A 19 9.99 -31.22 16.48
C ILE A 19 9.92 -30.71 17.93
N TYR A 20 9.92 -31.60 18.92
CA TYR A 20 9.82 -31.19 20.33
C TYR A 20 11.06 -30.44 20.83
N ARG A 21 12.26 -30.79 20.33
CA ARG A 21 13.51 -30.07 20.63
C ARG A 21 13.46 -28.61 20.17
N GLN A 22 12.72 -28.31 19.11
CA GLN A 22 12.48 -26.94 18.65
C GLN A 22 11.28 -26.27 19.35
N GLN A 23 10.18 -27.00 19.54
CA GLN A 23 8.93 -26.43 20.08
C GLN A 23 8.99 -26.16 21.58
N ILE A 24 9.61 -27.03 22.39
CA ILE A 24 9.64 -26.86 23.85
C ILE A 24 10.34 -25.57 24.27
N PRO A 25 11.53 -25.22 23.74
CA PRO A 25 12.16 -23.93 24.03
C PRO A 25 11.29 -22.74 23.64
N LEU A 26 10.62 -22.80 22.49
CA LEU A 26 9.73 -21.73 22.03
C LEU A 26 8.53 -21.56 22.96
N ILE A 27 7.89 -22.66 23.38
CA ILE A 27 6.78 -22.65 24.34
C ILE A 27 7.25 -22.12 25.69
N LYS A 28 8.39 -22.58 26.20
CA LYS A 28 8.96 -22.10 27.47
C LYS A 28 9.32 -20.62 27.42
N LEU A 29 9.89 -20.15 26.31
CA LEU A 29 10.18 -18.73 26.09
C LEU A 29 8.89 -17.92 26.06
N GLN A 30 7.86 -18.38 25.36
CA GLN A 30 6.55 -17.73 25.35
C GLN A 30 5.95 -17.66 26.74
N GLN A 31 5.95 -18.76 27.49
CA GLN A 31 5.47 -18.80 28.87
C GLN A 31 6.25 -17.84 29.77
N TYR A 32 7.59 -17.82 29.67
CA TYR A 32 8.44 -16.92 30.43
C TYR A 32 8.10 -15.45 30.15
N LEU A 33 8.09 -15.07 28.86
CA LEU A 33 7.83 -13.69 28.42
C LEU A 33 6.42 -13.20 28.75
N THR A 34 5.47 -14.10 28.97
CA THR A 34 4.06 -13.74 29.18
C THR A 34 3.53 -14.09 30.57
N SER A 35 4.39 -14.63 31.44
CA SER A 35 4.03 -15.10 32.79
C SER A 35 3.46 -13.99 33.68
N ASP A 36 3.98 -12.78 33.54
CA ASP A 36 3.60 -11.56 34.25
C ASP A 36 2.48 -10.76 33.56
N VAL A 37 1.95 -11.25 32.42
CA VAL A 37 0.86 -10.57 31.72
C VAL A 37 -0.44 -10.70 32.51
N TYR A 38 -0.83 -9.58 33.10
CA TYR A 38 -2.05 -9.44 33.88
C TYR A 38 -2.90 -8.27 33.37
N VAL A 39 -4.22 -8.48 33.29
CA VAL A 39 -5.19 -7.44 32.95
C VAL A 39 -6.04 -7.19 34.19
N SER A 40 -5.90 -6.00 34.79
CA SER A 40 -6.58 -5.65 36.03
C SER A 40 -8.09 -5.46 35.85
N ASP A 41 -8.84 -5.72 36.92
CA ASP A 41 -10.29 -5.50 36.99
C ASP A 41 -10.66 -4.06 36.64
N ALA A 42 -9.88 -3.09 37.10
CA ALA A 42 -10.09 -1.68 36.75
C ALA A 42 -10.00 -1.42 35.24
N LYS A 43 -9.04 -2.07 34.55
CA LYS A 43 -8.90 -1.95 33.09
C LYS A 43 -10.06 -2.62 32.36
N LEU A 44 -10.44 -3.82 32.79
CA LEU A 44 -11.59 -4.55 32.23
C LEU A 44 -12.90 -3.79 32.42
N TRP A 45 -13.09 -3.22 33.62
CA TRP A 45 -14.25 -2.38 33.93
C TRP A 45 -14.29 -1.13 33.06
N ARG A 46 -13.15 -0.46 32.85
CA ARG A 46 -13.09 0.71 31.95
C ARG A 46 -13.49 0.34 30.53
N ILE A 47 -12.98 -0.76 30.00
CA ILE A 47 -13.32 -1.24 28.65
C ILE A 47 -14.82 -1.55 28.55
N TYR A 48 -15.37 -2.25 29.54
CA TYR A 48 -16.80 -2.55 29.58
C TYR A 48 -17.64 -1.27 29.66
N ARG A 49 -17.24 -0.30 30.49
CA ARG A 49 -17.88 1.01 30.56
C ARG A 49 -17.83 1.75 29.24
N ASP A 50 -16.70 1.77 28.53
CA ASP A 50 -16.62 2.45 27.24
C ASP A 50 -17.56 1.84 26.18
N GLN A 51 -17.91 0.56 26.34
CA GLN A 51 -18.85 -0.19 25.50
C GLN A 51 -20.33 -0.04 25.90
N HIS A 52 -20.61 0.14 27.20
CA HIS A 52 -21.95 0.02 27.78
C HIS A 52 -22.46 1.27 28.51
N ASP A 53 -21.58 2.18 28.95
CA ASP A 53 -21.99 3.55 29.28
C ASP A 53 -22.57 4.15 28.00
N SER A 54 -23.70 4.85 28.13
CA SER A 54 -24.27 5.58 27.01
C SER A 54 -24.76 6.95 27.41
N VAL A 55 -24.71 7.87 26.46
CA VAL A 55 -25.17 9.23 26.62
C VAL A 55 -26.13 9.60 25.50
N ARG A 56 -27.02 10.54 25.78
CA ARG A 56 -27.86 11.23 24.82
C ARG A 56 -27.51 12.70 24.92
N ILE A 57 -27.20 13.37 23.81
CA ILE A 57 -26.76 14.77 23.83
C ILE A 57 -27.47 15.61 22.78
N ALA A 58 -27.50 16.91 23.01
CA ALA A 58 -27.67 17.91 21.96
C ALA A 58 -26.31 18.52 21.61
N SER A 59 -26.03 18.72 20.33
CA SER A 59 -24.79 19.32 19.84
C SER A 59 -25.09 20.46 18.89
N LEU A 60 -24.50 21.62 19.17
CA LEU A 60 -24.42 22.74 18.25
C LEU A 60 -22.99 22.79 17.73
N ALA A 61 -22.80 22.63 16.43
CA ALA A 61 -21.49 22.75 15.80
C ALA A 61 -21.40 24.03 14.96
N VAL A 62 -20.21 24.62 14.95
CA VAL A 62 -19.83 25.71 14.06
C VAL A 62 -18.67 25.22 13.21
N TRP A 63 -18.96 25.04 11.93
CA TRP A 63 -18.02 24.50 10.97
C TRP A 63 -17.27 25.64 10.26
N PRO A 64 -15.92 25.64 10.25
CA PRO A 64 -15.14 26.66 9.55
C PRO A 64 -15.58 26.88 8.10
N TYR A 65 -15.74 25.78 7.33
CA TYR A 65 -16.12 25.84 5.93
C TYR A 65 -17.53 26.41 5.65
N THR A 66 -18.38 26.52 6.68
CA THR A 66 -19.72 27.15 6.56
C THR A 66 -19.68 28.65 6.81
N ILE A 67 -18.58 29.19 7.34
CA ILE A 67 -18.44 30.63 7.58
C ILE A 67 -18.13 31.32 6.24
N PRO A 68 -19.02 32.18 5.72
CA PRO A 68 -18.75 32.92 4.51
C PRO A 68 -17.54 33.82 4.72
N ASP A 69 -16.56 33.68 3.84
CA ASP A 69 -15.43 34.58 3.77
C ASP A 69 -15.20 34.91 2.29
N THR A 70 -15.59 36.12 1.89
CA THR A 70 -15.37 36.66 0.53
C THR A 70 -14.20 37.64 0.51
N SER A 71 -13.46 37.78 1.61
CA SER A 71 -12.33 38.70 1.67
C SER A 71 -11.25 38.29 0.67
N VAL A 72 -10.67 39.29 0.01
CA VAL A 72 -9.51 39.10 -0.87
C VAL A 72 -8.29 38.88 0.04
N ILE A 73 -7.53 37.82 -0.23
CA ILE A 73 -6.25 37.54 0.44
C ILE A 73 -5.15 38.05 -0.49
N SER A 74 -4.38 39.03 -0.03
CA SER A 74 -3.33 39.66 -0.84
C SER A 74 -2.10 38.75 -1.01
N ASP A 75 -1.30 39.00 -2.03
CA ASP A 75 -0.04 38.29 -2.28
C ASP A 75 0.94 38.40 -1.10
N ALA A 76 0.95 39.56 -0.43
CA ALA A 76 1.76 39.79 0.76
C ALA A 76 1.32 38.89 1.93
N GLU A 77 0.01 38.72 2.12
CA GLU A 77 -0.54 37.81 3.13
C GLU A 77 -0.21 36.35 2.79
N LEU A 78 -0.40 35.94 1.54
CA LEU A 78 -0.09 34.58 1.09
C LEU A 78 1.41 34.27 1.22
N SER A 79 2.27 35.21 0.85
CA SER A 79 3.73 35.06 0.99
C SER A 79 4.14 34.92 2.46
N THR A 80 3.54 35.73 3.35
CA THR A 80 3.75 35.62 4.79
C THR A 80 3.26 34.28 5.34
N TYR A 81 2.11 33.81 4.85
CA TYR A 81 1.55 32.51 5.24
C TYR A 81 2.50 31.37 4.86
N VAL A 82 2.96 31.34 3.60
CA VAL A 82 3.92 30.34 3.11
C VAL A 82 5.23 30.38 3.89
N ALA A 83 5.76 31.58 4.19
CA ALA A 83 6.99 31.71 4.95
C ALA A 83 6.90 31.13 6.38
N LYS A 84 5.69 31.15 6.98
CA LYS A 84 5.44 30.54 8.30
C LYS A 84 5.16 29.04 8.25
N HIS A 85 4.72 28.53 7.11
CA HIS A 85 4.26 27.15 6.93
C HIS A 85 5.06 26.44 5.83
N GLN A 86 6.37 26.70 5.74
CA GLN A 86 7.18 26.21 4.62
C GLN A 86 7.10 24.68 4.48
N ASP A 87 7.10 23.95 5.59
CA ASP A 87 7.07 22.49 5.60
C ASP A 87 5.81 21.91 4.94
N ASP A 88 4.66 22.58 5.04
CA ASP A 88 3.39 22.15 4.43
C ASP A 88 3.40 22.25 2.90
N PHE A 89 4.32 23.04 2.37
CA PHE A 89 4.46 23.34 0.94
C PHE A 89 5.77 22.85 0.33
N LYS A 90 6.68 22.28 1.12
CA LYS A 90 7.92 21.67 0.62
C LYS A 90 7.58 20.55 -0.35
N ARG A 91 8.29 20.55 -1.48
CA ARG A 91 8.27 19.47 -2.46
C ARG A 91 9.69 18.92 -2.66
N PRO A 92 9.82 17.62 -2.95
CA PRO A 92 11.10 17.05 -3.39
C PRO A 92 11.58 17.74 -4.68
N ALA A 93 12.87 17.57 -5.00
CA ALA A 93 13.39 18.04 -6.27
C ALA A 93 12.72 17.29 -7.44
N VAL A 94 12.61 17.95 -8.59
CA VAL A 94 12.04 17.37 -9.82
C VAL A 94 13.00 17.59 -10.97
N ALA A 95 13.47 16.51 -11.60
CA ALA A 95 14.26 16.55 -12.82
C ALA A 95 13.35 16.35 -14.04
N TYR A 96 13.62 17.06 -15.13
CA TYR A 96 12.89 16.95 -16.38
C TYR A 96 13.78 16.27 -17.42
N VAL A 97 13.33 15.15 -17.95
CA VAL A 97 14.13 14.31 -18.85
C VAL A 97 13.40 14.03 -20.16
N ARG A 98 14.19 13.78 -21.21
CA ARG A 98 13.75 13.18 -22.48
C ARG A 98 14.61 11.96 -22.77
N PHE A 99 14.18 11.09 -23.66
CA PHE A 99 14.94 9.89 -24.01
C PHE A 99 14.73 9.44 -25.45
N ILE A 100 15.67 8.62 -25.93
CA ILE A 100 15.49 7.71 -27.06
C ILE A 100 15.52 6.27 -26.55
N VAL A 101 14.86 5.36 -27.27
CA VAL A 101 14.74 3.96 -26.84
C VAL A 101 14.90 3.00 -28.00
N GLN A 102 15.74 1.97 -27.83
CA GLN A 102 15.71 0.76 -28.64
C GLN A 102 14.79 -0.25 -27.94
N PRO A 103 13.54 -0.43 -28.40
CA PRO A 103 12.58 -1.25 -27.68
C PRO A 103 12.86 -2.75 -27.87
N ARG A 104 12.49 -3.55 -26.89
CA ARG A 104 12.51 -5.02 -26.94
C ARG A 104 11.14 -5.55 -27.38
N LEU A 105 10.79 -5.34 -28.65
CA LEU A 105 9.53 -5.80 -29.22
C LEU A 105 9.75 -7.09 -30.01
N PRO A 106 9.07 -8.20 -29.68
CA PRO A 106 9.20 -9.42 -30.44
C PRO A 106 8.76 -9.26 -31.90
N ASN A 107 9.48 -9.92 -32.80
CA ASN A 107 9.12 -10.00 -34.22
C ASN A 107 8.34 -11.29 -34.54
N ALA A 108 8.09 -11.52 -35.83
CA ALA A 108 7.37 -12.71 -36.30
C ALA A 108 8.11 -14.03 -36.02
N ALA A 109 9.45 -14.03 -36.09
CA ALA A 109 10.29 -15.19 -35.81
C ALA A 109 10.29 -15.54 -34.32
N ASP A 110 10.43 -14.56 -33.43
CA ASP A 110 10.30 -14.74 -31.98
C ASP A 110 8.92 -15.32 -31.62
N SER A 111 7.88 -14.75 -32.21
CA SER A 111 6.50 -15.20 -32.02
C SER A 111 6.31 -16.64 -32.52
N ALA A 112 6.92 -17.01 -33.66
CA ALA A 112 6.86 -18.37 -34.19
C ALA A 112 7.60 -19.37 -33.30
N ALA A 113 8.76 -18.99 -32.76
CA ALA A 113 9.51 -19.84 -31.85
C ALA A 113 8.81 -20.03 -30.51
N ALA A 114 8.23 -18.98 -29.93
CA ALA A 114 7.41 -19.07 -28.72
C ALA A 114 6.19 -19.99 -28.95
N ARG A 115 5.53 -19.90 -30.12
CA ARG A 115 4.46 -20.84 -30.50
C ARG A 115 4.95 -22.28 -30.59
N ALA A 116 6.11 -22.49 -31.20
CA ALA A 116 6.71 -23.83 -31.30
C ALA A 116 7.07 -24.38 -29.91
N HIS A 117 7.60 -23.54 -29.02
CA HIS A 117 7.95 -23.92 -27.65
C HIS A 117 6.71 -24.29 -26.85
N VAL A 118 5.69 -23.43 -26.79
CA VAL A 118 4.47 -23.74 -26.04
C VAL A 118 3.75 -24.98 -26.60
N ALA A 119 3.82 -25.22 -27.91
CA ALA A 119 3.31 -26.45 -28.53
C ALA A 119 4.09 -27.70 -28.07
N ARG A 120 5.43 -27.63 -27.98
CA ARG A 120 6.26 -28.72 -27.43
C ARG A 120 5.89 -29.02 -25.97
N VAL A 121 5.80 -27.99 -25.13
CA VAL A 121 5.41 -28.11 -23.71
C VAL A 121 4.02 -28.72 -23.60
N ARG A 122 3.07 -28.27 -24.42
CA ARG A 122 1.71 -28.84 -24.42
C ARG A 122 1.68 -30.31 -24.84
N ASN A 123 2.51 -30.71 -25.80
CA ASN A 123 2.63 -32.09 -26.25
C ASN A 123 3.27 -32.99 -25.19
N GLU A 124 4.28 -32.50 -24.46
CA GLU A 124 4.86 -33.21 -23.32
C GLU A 124 3.81 -33.48 -22.23
N LEU A 125 3.01 -32.47 -21.88
CA LEU A 125 1.89 -32.62 -20.95
C LEU A 125 0.82 -33.59 -21.48
N ALA A 126 0.56 -33.60 -22.79
CA ALA A 126 -0.38 -34.54 -23.41
C ALA A 126 0.11 -36.00 -23.34
N ARG A 127 1.43 -36.22 -23.30
CA ARG A 127 2.05 -37.55 -23.16
C ARG A 127 2.14 -38.04 -21.71
N GLY A 128 1.58 -37.30 -20.76
CA GLY A 128 1.48 -37.70 -19.35
C GLY A 128 2.58 -37.17 -18.43
N ALA A 129 3.39 -36.20 -18.87
CA ALA A 129 4.32 -35.53 -17.97
C ALA A 129 3.58 -34.82 -16.82
N LYS A 130 4.17 -34.83 -15.63
CA LYS A 130 3.62 -34.15 -14.45
C LYS A 130 3.68 -32.64 -14.65
N PHE A 131 2.53 -31.98 -14.59
CA PHE A 131 2.41 -30.54 -14.85
C PHE A 131 3.31 -29.71 -13.93
N GLU A 132 3.41 -30.10 -12.66
CA GLU A 132 4.18 -29.41 -11.63
C GLU A 132 5.67 -29.38 -11.96
N ASP A 133 6.19 -30.49 -12.51
CA ASP A 133 7.59 -30.61 -12.87
C ASP A 133 7.89 -29.79 -14.13
N VAL A 134 7.00 -29.84 -15.13
CA VAL A 134 7.10 -29.02 -16.34
C VAL A 134 6.97 -27.53 -16.00
N ALA A 135 6.05 -27.15 -15.09
CA ALA A 135 5.85 -25.78 -14.67
C ALA A 135 7.07 -25.21 -13.94
N LYS A 136 7.73 -26.00 -13.08
CA LYS A 136 8.98 -25.60 -12.42
C LYS A 136 10.13 -25.39 -13.40
N ARG A 137 10.14 -26.14 -14.50
CA ARG A 137 11.20 -26.11 -15.51
C ARG A 137 11.00 -25.02 -16.55
N GLU A 138 9.76 -24.82 -17.01
CA GLU A 138 9.46 -24.03 -18.21
C GLU A 138 8.77 -22.68 -17.91
N SER A 139 8.10 -22.54 -16.76
CA SER A 139 7.30 -21.33 -16.50
C SER A 139 8.17 -20.13 -16.15
N SER A 140 7.98 -19.02 -16.86
CA SER A 140 8.61 -17.74 -16.53
C SER A 140 7.87 -16.93 -15.46
N ASP A 141 6.72 -17.41 -14.96
CA ASP A 141 6.16 -16.85 -13.72
C ASP A 141 6.96 -17.39 -12.52
N SER A 142 7.81 -16.55 -11.96
CA SER A 142 8.71 -16.91 -10.87
C SER A 142 8.01 -17.29 -9.57
N LEU A 143 6.79 -16.77 -9.32
CA LEU A 143 6.07 -17.00 -8.07
C LEU A 143 5.26 -18.30 -8.11
N SER A 144 4.56 -18.54 -9.22
CA SER A 144 3.76 -19.75 -9.39
C SER A 144 4.61 -20.92 -9.92
N GLY A 145 5.56 -20.66 -10.82
CA GLY A 145 6.44 -21.65 -11.44
C GLY A 145 7.21 -22.49 -10.41
N GLN A 146 7.84 -21.85 -9.42
CA GLN A 146 8.53 -22.55 -8.32
C GLN A 146 7.60 -23.47 -7.51
N ARG A 147 6.30 -23.17 -7.48
CA ARG A 147 5.24 -23.95 -6.81
C ARG A 147 4.54 -24.93 -7.76
N GLY A 148 5.17 -25.27 -8.88
CA GLY A 148 4.58 -26.15 -9.89
C GLY A 148 3.37 -25.51 -10.58
N GLY A 149 3.44 -24.21 -10.83
CA GLY A 149 2.41 -23.40 -11.48
C GLY A 149 1.23 -23.02 -10.59
N ASP A 150 1.27 -23.27 -9.28
CA ASP A 150 0.11 -23.09 -8.38
C ASP A 150 -0.28 -21.62 -8.18
N LEU A 151 -1.48 -21.28 -8.62
CA LEU A 151 -2.11 -19.96 -8.41
C LEU A 151 -3.09 -19.96 -7.22
N GLY A 152 -3.27 -21.11 -6.57
CA GLY A 152 -4.21 -21.27 -5.46
C GLY A 152 -5.67 -21.31 -5.92
N TRP A 153 -6.57 -20.90 -5.03
CA TRP A 153 -8.01 -20.80 -5.30
C TRP A 153 -8.33 -19.39 -5.80
N ILE A 154 -8.94 -19.30 -6.98
CA ILE A 154 -9.39 -18.05 -7.59
C ILE A 154 -10.91 -18.07 -7.77
N ASN A 155 -11.55 -16.89 -7.76
CA ASN A 155 -12.98 -16.81 -8.05
C ASN A 155 -13.25 -16.92 -9.56
N LYS A 156 -14.34 -17.58 -9.96
CA LYS A 156 -14.76 -17.67 -11.38
C LYS A 156 -14.98 -16.31 -12.06
N ASN A 157 -15.28 -15.27 -11.27
CA ASN A 157 -15.48 -13.88 -11.71
C ASN A 157 -14.28 -12.97 -11.36
N GLU A 158 -13.10 -13.53 -11.12
CA GLU A 158 -11.89 -12.77 -10.80
C GLU A 158 -11.51 -11.80 -11.93
N THR A 159 -11.27 -10.54 -11.58
CA THR A 159 -10.91 -9.46 -12.52
C THR A 159 -9.41 -9.15 -12.52
N SER A 160 -8.64 -9.75 -11.60
CA SER A 160 -7.19 -9.55 -11.52
C SER A 160 -6.41 -10.27 -12.62
N PHE A 161 -7.03 -11.23 -13.32
CA PHE A 161 -6.46 -11.92 -14.48
C PHE A 161 -6.88 -11.26 -15.79
N VAL A 162 -6.03 -11.37 -16.81
CA VAL A 162 -6.36 -10.89 -18.15
C VAL A 162 -7.53 -11.69 -18.76
N PRO A 163 -8.43 -11.05 -19.54
CA PRO A 163 -9.65 -11.69 -20.03
C PRO A 163 -9.42 -12.99 -20.81
N GLU A 164 -8.36 -13.05 -21.61
CA GLU A 164 -8.00 -14.20 -22.43
C GLU A 164 -7.63 -15.41 -21.56
N PHE A 165 -6.93 -15.19 -20.45
CA PHE A 165 -6.60 -16.24 -19.47
C PHE A 165 -7.88 -16.83 -18.86
N MET A 166 -8.79 -15.95 -18.42
CA MET A 166 -10.08 -16.39 -17.85
C MET A 166 -10.94 -17.12 -18.88
N GLN A 167 -10.94 -16.67 -20.14
CA GLN A 167 -11.64 -17.35 -21.23
C GLN A 167 -11.09 -18.77 -21.46
N GLY A 168 -9.76 -18.92 -21.46
CA GLY A 168 -9.10 -20.23 -21.58
C GLY A 168 -9.40 -21.18 -20.42
N LEU A 169 -9.68 -20.65 -19.24
CA LEU A 169 -10.04 -21.43 -18.04
C LEU A 169 -11.51 -21.89 -18.02
N ARG A 170 -12.46 -21.04 -18.45
CA ARG A 170 -13.92 -21.31 -18.33
C ARG A 170 -14.39 -22.60 -19.00
N GLY A 171 -13.65 -23.10 -19.99
CA GLY A 171 -13.97 -24.34 -20.71
C GLY A 171 -13.37 -25.62 -20.13
N LEU A 172 -12.58 -25.53 -19.06
CA LEU A 172 -11.86 -26.68 -18.51
C LEU A 172 -12.69 -27.44 -17.47
N LYS A 173 -12.54 -28.77 -17.48
CA LYS A 173 -12.99 -29.66 -16.40
C LYS A 173 -11.83 -29.90 -15.40
N PRO A 174 -12.12 -30.27 -14.13
CA PRO A 174 -11.08 -30.70 -13.19
C PRO A 174 -10.16 -31.77 -13.81
N GLY A 175 -8.85 -31.58 -13.66
CA GLY A 175 -7.79 -32.40 -14.27
C GLY A 175 -7.42 -32.02 -15.71
N GLN A 176 -8.19 -31.17 -16.39
CA GLN A 176 -7.97 -30.84 -17.80
C GLN A 176 -6.92 -29.74 -17.99
N VAL A 177 -6.13 -29.88 -19.05
CA VAL A 177 -5.13 -28.89 -19.51
C VAL A 177 -5.62 -28.19 -20.78
N SER A 178 -5.58 -26.85 -20.80
CA SER A 178 -6.01 -26.01 -21.92
C SER A 178 -5.14 -26.17 -23.16
N ALA A 179 -5.61 -25.69 -24.31
CA ALA A 179 -4.73 -25.31 -25.41
C ALA A 179 -3.86 -24.09 -25.00
N PRO A 180 -2.76 -23.79 -25.69
CA PRO A 180 -2.01 -22.55 -25.47
C PRO A 180 -2.91 -21.32 -25.62
N VAL A 181 -2.92 -20.46 -24.60
CA VAL A 181 -3.73 -19.24 -24.54
C VAL A 181 -2.80 -18.04 -24.68
N ALA A 182 -2.94 -17.27 -25.76
CA ALA A 182 -2.15 -16.07 -25.98
C ALA A 182 -2.67 -14.90 -25.11
N THR A 183 -1.75 -14.18 -24.47
CA THR A 183 -2.00 -12.95 -23.72
C THR A 183 -0.88 -11.95 -23.97
N ARG A 184 -1.01 -10.73 -23.43
CA ARG A 184 0.07 -9.73 -23.43
C ARG A 184 1.36 -10.17 -22.71
N PHE A 185 1.32 -11.26 -21.92
CA PHE A 185 2.49 -11.78 -21.21
C PHE A 185 3.17 -12.93 -21.96
N GLY A 186 2.55 -13.46 -23.01
CA GLY A 186 3.02 -14.64 -23.75
C GLY A 186 1.92 -15.69 -23.89
N TYR A 187 2.31 -16.95 -23.91
CA TYR A 187 1.39 -18.08 -23.99
C TYR A 187 1.24 -18.76 -22.64
N HIS A 188 0.00 -18.97 -22.21
CA HIS A 188 -0.32 -19.73 -21.01
C HIS A 188 -0.82 -21.13 -21.35
N ILE A 189 -0.36 -22.13 -20.62
CA ILE A 189 -1.01 -23.44 -20.54
C ILE A 189 -1.64 -23.54 -19.16
N ILE A 190 -2.95 -23.76 -19.09
CA ILE A 190 -3.74 -23.67 -17.87
C ILE A 190 -4.23 -25.08 -17.50
N ARG A 191 -4.15 -25.45 -16.22
CA ARG A 191 -4.77 -26.66 -15.68
C ARG A 191 -5.75 -26.30 -14.58
N LEU A 192 -6.98 -26.82 -14.67
CA LEU A 192 -7.95 -26.71 -13.60
C LEU A 192 -7.81 -27.94 -12.69
N ASP A 193 -7.35 -27.76 -11.45
CA ASP A 193 -7.19 -28.88 -10.51
C ASP A 193 -8.53 -29.26 -9.88
N GLN A 194 -9.28 -28.28 -9.36
CA GLN A 194 -10.51 -28.51 -8.58
C GLN A 194 -11.52 -27.36 -8.74
N VAL A 195 -12.80 -27.66 -8.52
CA VAL A 195 -13.89 -26.69 -8.47
C VAL A 195 -14.63 -26.85 -7.14
N LYS A 196 -14.88 -25.75 -6.43
CA LYS A 196 -15.66 -25.70 -5.20
C LYS A 196 -16.57 -24.48 -5.23
N GLY A 197 -17.84 -24.69 -5.62
CA GLY A 197 -18.78 -23.60 -5.85
C GLY A 197 -18.22 -22.62 -6.89
N ASP A 198 -17.98 -21.38 -6.48
CA ASP A 198 -17.46 -20.31 -7.34
C ASP A 198 -15.93 -20.20 -7.31
N SER A 199 -15.26 -21.09 -6.58
CA SER A 199 -13.81 -21.12 -6.46
C SER A 199 -13.20 -22.21 -7.34
N LEU A 200 -12.16 -21.85 -8.08
CA LEU A 200 -11.40 -22.70 -9.00
C LEU A 200 -9.97 -22.82 -8.48
N LYS A 201 -9.47 -24.04 -8.31
CA LYS A 201 -8.05 -24.28 -7.99
C LYS A 201 -7.28 -24.41 -9.29
N VAL A 202 -6.36 -23.49 -9.57
CA VAL A 202 -5.78 -23.33 -10.91
C VAL A 202 -4.26 -23.41 -10.87
N ARG A 203 -3.69 -24.03 -11.90
CA ARG A 203 -2.27 -23.95 -12.21
C ARG A 203 -2.04 -23.39 -13.61
N HIS A 204 -0.89 -22.78 -13.82
CA HIS A 204 -0.48 -22.41 -15.17
C HIS A 204 1.02 -22.56 -15.42
N ILE A 205 1.38 -22.58 -16.70
CA ILE A 205 2.75 -22.41 -17.20
C ILE A 205 2.72 -21.20 -18.12
N LEU A 206 3.61 -20.23 -17.89
CA LEU A 206 3.78 -19.07 -18.75
C LEU A 206 5.03 -19.22 -19.61
N ILE A 207 4.86 -19.24 -20.93
CA ILE A 207 5.94 -19.17 -21.92
C ILE A 207 5.92 -17.77 -22.54
N PRO A 208 6.89 -16.90 -22.24
CA PRO A 208 6.94 -15.54 -22.78
C PRO A 208 7.31 -15.58 -24.27
N VAL A 209 6.98 -14.50 -24.98
CA VAL A 209 7.57 -14.26 -26.31
C VAL A 209 8.85 -13.48 -26.10
N ALA A 210 9.97 -14.20 -25.98
CA ALA A 210 11.29 -13.60 -25.82
C ALA A 210 11.95 -13.34 -27.19
N LEU A 211 12.78 -12.31 -27.26
CA LEU A 211 13.69 -12.09 -28.39
C LEU A 211 14.75 -13.19 -28.40
N GLN A 212 15.12 -13.68 -29.57
CA GLN A 212 16.10 -14.76 -29.70
C GLN A 212 16.79 -14.78 -31.06
N GLY A 213 17.97 -15.42 -31.10
CA GLY A 213 18.79 -15.58 -32.30
C GLY A 213 19.16 -14.24 -32.93
N GLU A 214 19.22 -14.19 -34.26
CA GLU A 214 19.63 -13.00 -35.02
C GLU A 214 18.86 -11.72 -34.67
N HIS A 215 17.60 -11.83 -34.22
CA HIS A 215 16.84 -10.65 -33.82
C HIS A 215 17.28 -10.10 -32.47
N LEU A 216 17.60 -10.96 -31.51
CA LEU A 216 18.19 -10.53 -30.25
C LEU A 216 19.54 -9.86 -30.51
N ASP A 217 20.40 -10.49 -31.30
CA ASP A 217 21.72 -9.96 -31.68
C ASP A 217 21.59 -8.57 -32.35
N LEU A 218 20.60 -8.39 -33.22
CA LEU A 218 20.33 -7.09 -33.85
C LEU A 218 19.89 -6.02 -32.83
N VAL A 219 19.05 -6.39 -31.87
CA VAL A 219 18.57 -5.46 -30.84
C VAL A 219 19.71 -5.07 -29.89
N GLU A 220 20.57 -6.02 -29.53
CA GLU A 220 21.77 -5.78 -28.72
C GLU A 220 22.80 -4.94 -29.46
N ALA A 221 23.09 -5.23 -30.73
CA ALA A 221 23.99 -4.41 -31.55
C ALA A 221 23.49 -2.96 -31.70
N ARG A 222 22.18 -2.74 -31.68
CA ARG A 222 21.59 -1.39 -31.64
C ARG A 222 21.76 -0.74 -30.28
N ALA A 223 21.66 -1.47 -29.18
CA ALA A 223 21.99 -0.97 -27.85
C ALA A 223 23.47 -0.54 -27.77
N ASP A 224 24.40 -1.33 -28.29
CA ASP A 224 25.83 -0.97 -28.38
C ASP A 224 26.06 0.29 -29.23
N THR A 225 25.23 0.48 -30.25
CA THR A 225 25.26 1.68 -31.09
C THR A 225 24.78 2.90 -30.30
N LEU A 226 23.74 2.76 -29.47
CA LEU A 226 23.29 3.83 -28.57
C LEU A 226 24.36 4.19 -27.55
N GLU A 227 25.01 3.19 -26.95
CA GLU A 227 26.11 3.38 -26.00
C GLU A 227 27.23 4.23 -26.62
N ARG A 228 27.68 3.84 -27.82
CA ARG A 228 28.76 4.54 -28.50
C ARG A 228 28.40 5.97 -28.93
N LEU A 229 27.17 6.19 -29.38
CA LEU A 229 26.78 7.47 -29.97
C LEU A 229 26.24 8.47 -28.95
N ALA A 230 25.48 8.01 -27.96
CA ALA A 230 24.66 8.86 -27.11
C ALA A 230 24.89 8.70 -25.61
N ALA A 231 25.43 7.59 -25.13
CA ALA A 231 25.59 7.41 -23.68
C ALA A 231 26.67 8.33 -23.12
N GLU A 232 26.44 8.89 -21.93
CA GLU A 232 27.44 9.64 -21.15
C GLU A 232 28.14 10.76 -21.94
N ARG A 233 27.35 11.61 -22.61
CA ARG A 233 27.82 12.80 -23.33
C ARG A 233 27.37 14.06 -22.63
N SER A 234 28.24 15.07 -22.59
CA SER A 234 27.94 16.39 -22.03
C SER A 234 27.35 17.39 -23.02
N ASP A 235 27.37 17.08 -24.32
CA ASP A 235 26.75 17.94 -25.34
C ASP A 235 25.24 17.67 -25.42
N PRO A 236 24.38 18.68 -25.16
CA PRO A 236 22.93 18.52 -25.14
C PRO A 236 22.31 18.14 -26.48
N THR A 237 23.01 18.35 -27.60
CA THR A 237 22.52 18.07 -28.96
C THR A 237 22.69 16.61 -29.37
N VAL A 238 23.45 15.82 -28.60
CA VAL A 238 23.78 14.43 -28.95
C VAL A 238 22.54 13.54 -29.00
N LEU A 239 21.61 13.71 -28.06
CA LEU A 239 20.39 12.90 -28.05
C LEU A 239 19.58 13.10 -29.34
N ASP A 240 19.37 14.36 -29.75
CA ASP A 240 18.60 14.72 -30.94
C ASP A 240 19.30 14.29 -32.24
N SER A 241 20.62 14.52 -32.34
CA SER A 241 21.41 14.12 -33.51
C SER A 241 21.50 12.61 -33.66
N THR A 242 21.62 11.86 -32.55
CA THR A 242 21.57 10.39 -32.55
C THR A 242 20.19 9.91 -32.95
N ALA A 243 19.13 10.51 -32.41
CA ALA A 243 17.76 10.21 -32.79
C ALA A 243 17.55 10.39 -34.30
N GLN A 244 18.01 11.50 -34.87
CA GLN A 244 17.92 11.76 -36.30
C GLN A 244 18.73 10.76 -37.12
N ARG A 245 19.98 10.48 -36.73
CA ARG A 245 20.88 9.54 -37.42
C ARG A 245 20.32 8.12 -37.44
N LEU A 246 19.73 7.68 -36.33
CA LEU A 246 19.16 6.33 -36.18
C LEU A 246 17.67 6.28 -36.53
N ARG A 247 17.08 7.40 -36.97
CA ARG A 247 15.64 7.55 -37.28
C ARG A 247 14.72 7.16 -36.11
N MET A 248 15.15 7.48 -34.90
CA MET A 248 14.40 7.32 -33.66
C MET A 248 13.65 8.61 -33.32
N GLN A 249 12.63 8.50 -32.48
CA GLN A 249 11.91 9.65 -31.94
C GLN A 249 12.43 9.98 -30.55
N VAL A 250 12.71 11.25 -30.31
CA VAL A 250 12.93 11.77 -28.95
C VAL A 250 11.57 11.86 -28.27
N SER A 251 11.50 11.36 -27.03
CA SER A 251 10.27 11.35 -26.26
C SER A 251 9.80 12.77 -25.87
N PRO A 252 8.51 12.94 -25.49
CA PRO A 252 8.07 14.11 -24.75
C PRO A 252 8.87 14.28 -23.46
N GLN A 253 8.80 15.46 -22.86
CA GLN A 253 9.44 15.69 -21.57
C GLN A 253 8.67 14.98 -20.45
N TYR A 254 9.39 14.29 -19.58
CA TYR A 254 8.86 13.61 -18.40
C TYR A 254 9.46 14.20 -17.12
N ALA A 255 8.66 14.24 -16.06
CA ALA A 255 9.10 14.62 -14.73
C ALA A 255 9.58 13.39 -13.94
N VAL A 256 10.69 13.54 -13.24
CA VAL A 256 11.29 12.56 -12.35
C VAL A 256 11.34 13.18 -10.96
N THR A 257 10.63 12.61 -10.00
CA THR A 257 10.60 13.10 -8.62
C THR A 257 11.72 12.44 -7.81
N GLU A 258 12.47 13.24 -7.05
CA GLU A 258 13.53 12.73 -6.18
C GLU A 258 12.99 11.70 -5.16
N GLY A 259 13.63 10.53 -5.11
CA GLY A 259 13.25 9.43 -4.22
C GLY A 259 12.12 8.53 -4.75
N GLU A 260 11.52 8.85 -5.90
CA GLU A 260 10.50 8.02 -6.53
C GLU A 260 11.07 7.16 -7.67
N ARG A 261 10.43 6.02 -7.97
CA ARG A 261 10.79 5.20 -9.13
C ARG A 261 10.25 5.84 -10.40
N PHE A 262 11.09 5.97 -11.42
CA PHE A 262 10.62 6.43 -12.72
C PHE A 262 9.84 5.33 -13.45
N THR A 263 8.69 5.69 -14.01
CA THR A 263 7.81 4.75 -14.71
C THR A 263 7.36 5.30 -16.05
N LEU A 264 7.24 4.42 -17.05
CA LEU A 264 6.67 4.68 -18.35
C LEU A 264 5.51 3.71 -18.59
N GLY A 265 4.29 4.18 -18.38
CA GLY A 265 3.11 3.32 -18.32
C GLY A 265 3.25 2.28 -17.20
N PRO A 266 3.11 0.97 -17.47
CA PRO A 266 3.30 -0.07 -16.46
C PRO A 266 4.76 -0.43 -16.18
N ALA A 267 5.70 0.07 -16.98
CA ALA A 267 7.11 -0.31 -16.88
C ALA A 267 7.86 0.59 -15.90
N VAL A 268 8.64 -0.01 -15.00
CA VAL A 268 9.62 0.70 -14.18
C VAL A 268 10.93 0.75 -14.96
N ILE A 269 11.50 1.94 -15.13
CA ILE A 269 12.82 2.10 -15.75
C ILE A 269 13.82 2.33 -14.60
N PRO A 270 14.81 1.43 -14.42
CA PRO A 270 15.74 1.53 -13.31
C PRO A 270 16.65 2.75 -13.48
N ASP A 271 17.26 3.19 -12.37
CA ASP A 271 18.37 4.14 -12.30
C ASP A 271 18.13 5.57 -12.85
N VAL A 272 17.04 5.83 -13.58
CA VAL A 272 16.71 7.17 -14.12
C VAL A 272 16.63 8.21 -13.03
N SER A 273 15.97 7.91 -11.91
CA SER A 273 15.87 8.88 -10.81
C SER A 273 17.21 9.14 -10.14
N VAL A 274 18.08 8.15 -9.98
CA VAL A 274 19.38 8.36 -9.33
C VAL A 274 20.26 9.22 -10.25
N TRP A 275 20.37 8.81 -11.52
CA TRP A 275 21.15 9.52 -12.51
C TRP A 275 20.66 10.98 -12.72
N ALA A 276 19.36 11.20 -12.85
CA ALA A 276 18.81 12.52 -13.20
C ALA A 276 19.08 13.61 -12.15
N PHE A 277 19.33 13.25 -10.88
CA PHE A 277 19.69 14.21 -9.82
C PHE A 277 21.20 14.32 -9.57
N GLU A 278 22.01 13.44 -10.16
CA GLU A 278 23.48 13.52 -10.14
C GLU A 278 24.05 14.19 -11.40
N ALA A 279 23.34 14.09 -12.53
CA ALA A 279 23.74 14.64 -13.81
C ALA A 279 23.60 16.17 -13.89
N ARG A 280 24.33 16.78 -14.82
CA ARG A 280 24.17 18.21 -15.17
C ARG A 280 23.17 18.39 -16.31
N PRO A 281 22.37 19.48 -16.32
CA PRO A 281 21.50 19.78 -17.44
C PRO A 281 22.26 19.78 -18.78
N GLY A 282 21.71 19.07 -19.76
CA GLY A 282 22.31 18.77 -21.06
C GLY A 282 23.00 17.42 -21.15
N GLU A 283 23.40 16.81 -20.03
CA GLU A 283 24.07 15.52 -20.04
C GLU A 283 23.13 14.37 -20.40
N THR A 284 23.70 13.33 -20.99
CA THR A 284 23.02 12.09 -21.35
C THR A 284 23.42 10.95 -20.41
N SER A 285 22.49 10.02 -20.16
CA SER A 285 22.68 8.88 -19.26
C SER A 285 23.59 7.82 -19.88
N PRO A 286 24.14 6.88 -19.10
CA PRO A 286 24.52 5.57 -19.63
C PRO A 286 23.33 4.90 -20.34
N VAL A 287 23.56 3.88 -21.16
CA VAL A 287 22.44 3.04 -21.62
C VAL A 287 21.81 2.34 -20.42
N ILE A 288 20.56 2.68 -20.14
CA ILE A 288 19.76 2.08 -19.08
C ILE A 288 19.00 0.88 -19.68
N ASP A 289 19.34 -0.31 -19.19
CA ASP A 289 18.64 -1.55 -19.52
C ASP A 289 17.37 -1.68 -18.69
N ALA A 290 16.21 -1.72 -19.37
CA ALA A 290 14.94 -2.05 -18.75
C ALA A 290 14.23 -3.18 -19.52
N PRO A 291 13.30 -3.92 -18.89
CA PRO A 291 12.58 -5.01 -19.57
C PRO A 291 11.90 -4.59 -20.89
N SER A 292 11.47 -3.33 -21.01
CA SER A 292 10.83 -2.79 -22.21
C SER A 292 11.80 -2.35 -23.31
N GLY A 293 13.09 -2.17 -23.02
CA GLY A 293 14.07 -1.67 -23.98
C GLY A 293 15.33 -1.07 -23.35
N TYR A 294 16.23 -0.63 -24.21
CA TYR A 294 17.44 0.10 -23.86
C TYR A 294 17.22 1.59 -24.06
N TYR A 295 17.47 2.38 -23.02
CA TYR A 295 17.16 3.80 -22.99
C TYR A 295 18.43 4.63 -22.86
N VAL A 296 18.49 5.77 -23.56
CA VAL A 296 19.41 6.85 -23.23
C VAL A 296 18.58 8.09 -22.96
N PHE A 297 18.72 8.64 -21.76
CA PHE A 297 18.03 9.85 -21.33
C PHE A 297 18.93 11.07 -21.52
N ARG A 298 18.34 12.25 -21.67
CA ARG A 298 18.99 13.55 -21.48
C ARG A 298 18.27 14.29 -20.36
N LEU A 299 19.04 14.92 -19.47
CA LEU A 299 18.53 15.82 -18.45
C LEU A 299 18.32 17.20 -19.08
N ASP A 300 17.08 17.67 -19.19
CA ASP A 300 16.79 19.00 -19.72
C ASP A 300 16.95 20.08 -18.62
N SER A 301 16.43 19.83 -17.41
CA SER A 301 16.50 20.77 -16.28
C SER A 301 16.21 20.10 -14.93
N VAL A 302 16.57 20.76 -13.83
CA VAL A 302 16.23 20.34 -12.46
C VAL A 302 15.58 21.51 -11.72
N SER A 303 14.44 21.25 -11.10
CA SER A 303 13.82 22.11 -10.10
C SER A 303 14.25 21.67 -8.72
N ALA A 304 14.90 22.56 -7.97
CA ALA A 304 15.41 22.25 -6.63
C ALA A 304 14.29 21.90 -5.64
N ALA A 305 14.61 21.04 -4.66
CA ALA A 305 13.73 20.77 -3.54
C ALA A 305 13.45 22.08 -2.76
N GLY A 306 12.22 22.22 -2.28
CA GLY A 306 11.83 23.40 -1.52
C GLY A 306 10.38 23.78 -1.73
N VAL A 307 10.06 25.01 -1.33
CA VAL A 307 8.73 25.58 -1.50
C VAL A 307 8.63 26.18 -2.91
N PRO A 308 7.69 25.72 -3.76
CA PRO A 308 7.52 26.30 -5.08
C PRO A 308 7.16 27.80 -5.00
N PRO A 309 7.49 28.57 -6.05
CA PRO A 309 7.09 29.98 -6.13
C PRO A 309 5.58 30.17 -5.94
N LEU A 310 5.17 31.26 -5.29
CA LEU A 310 3.77 31.49 -4.91
C LEU A 310 2.81 31.36 -6.10
N ASN A 311 3.18 31.80 -7.29
CA ASN A 311 2.33 31.68 -8.49
C ASN A 311 2.00 30.23 -8.87
N GLN A 312 2.83 29.24 -8.54
CA GLN A 312 2.58 27.82 -8.81
C GLN A 312 1.70 27.15 -7.74
N ILE A 313 1.61 27.74 -6.55
CA ILE A 313 0.86 27.19 -5.41
C ILE A 313 -0.26 28.12 -4.91
N ARG A 314 -0.51 29.22 -5.61
CA ARG A 314 -1.36 30.33 -5.16
C ARG A 314 -2.74 29.85 -4.70
N ASP A 315 -3.42 29.05 -5.52
CA ASP A 315 -4.77 28.58 -5.23
C ASP A 315 -4.80 27.67 -4.00
N ARG A 316 -3.82 26.77 -3.90
CA ARG A 316 -3.66 25.88 -2.73
C ARG A 316 -3.41 26.69 -1.47
N VAL A 317 -2.45 27.64 -1.50
CA VAL A 317 -2.13 28.50 -0.35
C VAL A 317 -3.34 29.34 0.03
N THR A 318 -4.06 29.90 -0.95
CA THR A 318 -5.27 30.70 -0.72
C THR A 318 -6.35 29.89 -0.02
N ALA A 319 -6.59 28.65 -0.45
CA ALA A 319 -7.58 27.78 0.17
C ALA A 319 -7.24 27.47 1.64
N VAL A 320 -5.98 27.14 1.93
CA VAL A 320 -5.55 26.82 3.31
C VAL A 320 -5.55 28.08 4.20
N ALA A 321 -5.03 29.21 3.71
CA ALA A 321 -5.04 30.46 4.44
C ALA A 321 -6.48 30.96 4.73
N ARG A 322 -7.41 30.78 3.78
CA ARG A 322 -8.83 31.08 3.97
C ARG A 322 -9.44 30.16 5.03
N LEU A 323 -9.13 28.87 4.99
CA LEU A 323 -9.63 27.93 6.00
C LEU A 323 -9.16 28.30 7.42
N GLU A 324 -7.90 28.72 7.59
CA GLU A 324 -7.39 29.20 8.89
C GLU A 324 -8.11 30.47 9.38
N ARG A 325 -8.40 31.41 8.46
CA ARG A 325 -9.22 32.59 8.77
C ARG A 325 -10.64 32.20 9.17
N GLN A 326 -11.26 31.29 8.42
CA GLN A 326 -12.57 30.72 8.72
C GLN A 326 -12.61 30.00 10.06
N LYS A 327 -11.55 29.28 10.45
CA LYS A 327 -11.43 28.68 11.80
C LYS A 327 -11.47 29.74 12.89
N THR A 328 -10.70 30.83 12.73
CA THR A 328 -10.69 31.95 13.68
C THR A 328 -12.09 32.59 13.79
N LEU A 329 -12.77 32.82 12.68
CA LEU A 329 -14.13 33.37 12.66
C LEU A 329 -15.15 32.39 13.26
N ALA A 330 -15.06 31.11 12.94
CA ALA A 330 -15.90 30.06 13.49
C ALA A 330 -15.73 29.95 15.01
N ARG A 331 -14.51 30.07 15.52
CA ARG A 331 -14.24 30.10 16.96
C ARG A 331 -14.94 31.27 17.63
N ARG A 332 -14.75 32.49 17.12
CA ARG A 332 -15.44 33.70 17.64
C ARG A 332 -16.96 33.55 17.60
N ARG A 333 -17.49 32.96 16.53
CA ARG A 333 -18.92 32.66 16.39
C ARG A 333 -19.37 31.66 17.46
N ALA A 334 -18.62 30.58 17.69
CA ALA A 334 -18.91 29.61 18.73
C ALA A 334 -18.87 30.24 20.13
N ASP A 335 -17.87 31.08 20.43
CA ASP A 335 -17.77 31.78 21.72
C ASP A 335 -18.96 32.74 21.97
N SER A 336 -19.37 33.46 20.92
CA SER A 336 -20.58 34.30 20.95
C SER A 336 -21.84 33.47 21.21
N LEU A 337 -21.99 32.34 20.51
CA LEU A 337 -23.13 31.42 20.69
C LEU A 337 -23.15 30.81 22.09
N ALA A 338 -21.99 30.42 22.63
CA ALA A 338 -21.89 29.91 24.00
C ALA A 338 -22.34 30.95 25.03
N THR A 339 -21.99 32.23 24.81
CA THR A 339 -22.42 33.35 25.66
C THR A 339 -23.93 33.57 25.59
N VAL A 340 -24.50 33.64 24.38
CA VAL A 340 -25.95 33.85 24.16
C VAL A 340 -26.78 32.73 24.75
N LEU A 341 -26.29 31.49 24.67
CA LEU A 341 -27.02 30.34 25.18
C LEU A 341 -26.82 30.14 26.69
N LYS A 342 -25.92 30.89 27.34
CA LYS A 342 -25.65 30.75 28.79
C LYS A 342 -26.94 30.92 29.62
N GLY A 343 -27.14 30.06 30.61
CA GLY A 343 -28.30 30.10 31.51
C GLY A 343 -29.61 29.52 30.94
N THR A 344 -29.63 29.11 29.67
CA THR A 344 -30.81 28.42 29.09
C THR A 344 -30.86 26.96 29.55
N ALA A 345 -32.06 26.47 29.90
CA ALA A 345 -32.24 25.09 30.35
C ALA A 345 -32.15 24.08 29.18
N ASP A 346 -32.81 24.34 28.06
CA ASP A 346 -32.73 23.52 26.83
C ASP A 346 -31.99 24.30 25.74
N MET A 347 -30.73 23.90 25.49
CA MET A 347 -29.87 24.51 24.47
C MET A 347 -30.49 24.38 23.09
N ALA A 348 -31.04 23.21 22.76
CA ALA A 348 -31.53 22.93 21.42
C ALA A 348 -32.77 23.77 21.11
N ALA A 349 -33.68 23.93 22.07
CA ALA A 349 -34.83 24.82 21.91
C ALA A 349 -34.38 26.28 21.77
N ALA A 350 -33.47 26.75 22.64
CA ALA A 350 -32.98 28.12 22.63
C ALA A 350 -32.20 28.48 21.34
N ALA A 351 -31.46 27.53 20.80
CA ALA A 351 -30.72 27.67 19.55
C ALA A 351 -31.65 27.61 18.33
N SER A 352 -32.61 26.67 18.30
CA SER A 352 -33.58 26.55 17.20
C SER A 352 -34.46 27.80 17.08
N ALA A 353 -34.87 28.40 18.21
CA ALA A 353 -35.61 29.67 18.24
C ALA A 353 -34.82 30.84 17.62
N ARG A 354 -33.50 30.69 17.45
CA ARG A 354 -32.60 31.66 16.81
C ARG A 354 -32.16 31.23 15.40
N GLY A 355 -32.83 30.23 14.83
CA GLY A 355 -32.52 29.69 13.50
C GLY A 355 -31.21 28.90 13.43
N LEU A 356 -30.64 28.49 14.57
CA LEU A 356 -29.42 27.68 14.59
C LEU A 356 -29.76 26.20 14.49
N GLN A 357 -28.98 25.46 13.69
CA GLN A 357 -29.12 24.02 13.60
C GLN A 357 -28.47 23.34 14.81
N VAL A 358 -29.26 22.52 15.53
CA VAL A 358 -28.79 21.71 16.64
C VAL A 358 -29.16 20.26 16.39
N GLU A 359 -28.16 19.39 16.47
CA GLU A 359 -28.35 17.97 16.31
C GLU A 359 -28.66 17.32 17.66
N ARG A 360 -29.72 16.51 17.70
CA ARG A 360 -30.06 15.67 18.86
C ARG A 360 -29.69 14.24 18.56
N PHE A 361 -28.66 13.75 19.22
CA PHE A 361 -28.23 12.36 19.06
C PHE A 361 -28.97 11.46 20.04
N GLY A 362 -29.38 10.28 19.56
CA GLY A 362 -29.92 9.20 20.40
C GLY A 362 -28.89 8.66 21.38
N SER A 363 -29.23 7.57 22.08
CA SER A 363 -28.28 6.91 22.98
C SER A 363 -27.12 6.29 22.19
N PHE A 364 -25.88 6.63 22.55
CA PHE A 364 -24.68 6.05 21.95
C PHE A 364 -23.60 5.75 23.00
N ALA A 365 -22.73 4.78 22.69
CA ALA A 365 -21.60 4.37 23.53
C ALA A 365 -20.30 5.08 23.11
N ARG A 366 -19.31 5.15 24.00
CA ARG A 366 -18.09 5.94 23.77
C ARG A 366 -17.31 5.43 22.55
N ILE A 367 -17.24 4.11 22.38
CA ILE A 367 -16.54 3.48 21.25
C ILE A 367 -17.41 3.31 19.99
N ARG A 368 -18.68 3.72 20.06
CA ARG A 368 -19.61 3.68 18.92
C ARG A 368 -20.39 5.01 18.83
N PRO A 369 -19.70 6.14 18.63
CA PRO A 369 -20.36 7.42 18.45
C PRO A 369 -21.11 7.49 17.11
N PRO A 370 -22.10 8.38 16.97
CA PRO A 370 -22.70 8.70 15.67
C PRO A 370 -21.64 9.13 14.65
N SER A 371 -21.87 8.87 13.37
CA SER A 371 -20.93 9.22 12.28
C SER A 371 -20.51 10.69 12.31
N TYR A 372 -21.44 11.58 12.66
CA TYR A 372 -21.21 13.02 12.86
C TYR A 372 -20.12 13.33 13.90
N LEU A 373 -20.02 12.55 14.98
CA LEU A 373 -19.06 12.74 16.07
C LEU A 373 -17.87 11.77 16.00
N ALA A 374 -17.85 10.85 15.05
CA ALA A 374 -16.85 9.79 14.99
C ALA A 374 -15.42 10.30 14.79
N ARG A 375 -15.26 11.48 14.18
CA ARG A 375 -13.98 12.17 14.01
C ARG A 375 -13.70 13.23 15.07
N GLU A 376 -14.53 13.28 16.12
CA GLU A 376 -14.51 14.36 17.12
C GLU A 376 -14.27 13.81 18.54
N PRO A 377 -13.07 13.25 18.81
CA PRO A 377 -12.79 12.56 20.07
C PRO A 377 -12.92 13.47 21.30
N VAL A 378 -12.62 14.77 21.17
CA VAL A 378 -12.80 15.76 22.24
C VAL A 378 -14.29 15.92 22.57
N ALA A 379 -15.15 16.07 21.54
CA ALA A 379 -16.60 16.20 21.74
C ALA A 379 -17.20 14.93 22.35
N VAL A 380 -16.81 13.75 21.85
CA VAL A 380 -17.24 12.45 22.42
C VAL A 380 -16.75 12.30 23.86
N GLY A 381 -15.48 12.62 24.13
CA GLY A 381 -14.89 12.57 25.45
C GLY A 381 -15.67 13.40 26.47
N THR A 382 -15.90 14.68 26.14
CA THR A 382 -16.63 15.62 26.99
C THR A 382 -18.08 15.21 27.18
N ALA A 383 -18.76 14.68 26.17
CA ALA A 383 -20.15 14.22 26.27
C ALA A 383 -20.37 13.22 27.43
N PHE A 384 -19.41 12.33 27.65
CA PHE A 384 -19.44 11.36 28.75
C PHE A 384 -18.90 11.89 30.09
N GLY A 385 -18.25 13.06 30.08
CA GLY A 385 -17.80 13.76 31.29
C GLY A 385 -18.90 14.59 31.96
N LEU A 386 -19.83 15.14 31.17
CA LEU A 386 -20.89 16.03 31.63
C LEU A 386 -21.93 15.32 32.52
N LYS A 387 -22.45 16.04 33.52
CA LYS A 387 -23.66 15.66 34.28
C LYS A 387 -24.91 15.88 33.42
N VAL A 388 -26.01 15.18 33.72
CA VAL A 388 -27.27 15.36 32.98
C VAL A 388 -27.77 16.80 33.16
N GLY A 389 -28.13 17.45 32.05
CA GLY A 389 -28.50 18.86 31.98
C GLY A 389 -27.31 19.82 31.82
N GLU A 390 -26.10 19.38 32.16
CA GLU A 390 -24.88 20.19 32.04
C GLU A 390 -24.50 20.43 30.58
N ARG A 391 -23.88 21.58 30.34
CA ARG A 391 -23.39 22.00 29.03
C ARG A 391 -21.91 22.30 29.08
N SER A 392 -21.20 21.96 28.01
CA SER A 392 -19.80 22.32 27.82
C SER A 392 -19.62 23.82 27.53
N GLY A 393 -18.39 24.30 27.67
CA GLY A 393 -17.93 25.48 26.92
C GLY A 393 -17.77 25.16 25.42
N VAL A 394 -17.10 26.05 24.69
CA VAL A 394 -16.71 25.79 23.31
C VAL A 394 -15.59 24.76 23.28
N LEU A 395 -15.85 23.64 22.63
CA LEU A 395 -14.90 22.57 22.39
C LEU A 395 -14.30 22.77 21.01
N GLU A 396 -12.99 22.66 20.92
CA GLU A 396 -12.27 22.59 19.65
C GLU A 396 -12.13 21.11 19.27
N GLY A 397 -12.75 20.74 18.16
CA GLY A 397 -12.64 19.43 17.54
C GLY A 397 -11.72 19.45 16.32
N GLU A 398 -11.61 18.32 15.64
CA GLU A 398 -10.74 18.15 14.47
C GLU A 398 -11.28 18.91 13.26
N SER A 399 -12.61 18.95 13.09
CA SER A 399 -13.23 19.59 11.93
C SER A 399 -14.07 20.83 12.24
N GLY A 400 -14.27 21.17 13.51
CA GLY A 400 -15.00 22.39 13.89
C GLY A 400 -15.08 22.64 15.39
N TYR A 401 -15.95 23.57 15.77
CA TYR A 401 -16.16 23.96 17.16
C TYR A 401 -17.53 23.50 17.65
N PHE A 402 -17.59 22.92 18.84
CA PHE A 402 -18.80 22.26 19.36
C PHE A 402 -19.21 22.82 20.72
N ILE A 403 -20.51 22.96 20.93
CA ILE A 403 -21.11 23.16 22.24
C ILE A 403 -22.08 22.01 22.43
N ILE A 404 -21.90 21.23 23.50
CA ILE A 404 -22.70 20.03 23.76
C ILE A 404 -23.43 20.15 25.09
N GLN A 405 -24.66 19.66 25.12
CA GLN A 405 -25.46 19.53 26.34
C GLN A 405 -25.83 18.06 26.56
N SER A 406 -25.58 17.57 27.78
CA SER A 406 -25.98 16.23 28.19
C SER A 406 -27.48 16.19 28.45
N LEU A 407 -28.22 15.32 27.74
CA LEU A 407 -29.66 15.16 27.88
C LEU A 407 -30.04 13.96 28.74
N ALA A 408 -29.26 12.89 28.66
CA ALA A 408 -29.44 11.69 29.48
C ALA A 408 -28.14 10.90 29.54
N ARG A 409 -27.97 10.11 30.60
CA ARG A 409 -26.88 9.17 30.76
C ARG A 409 -27.40 7.86 31.32
N LYS A 410 -26.85 6.76 30.84
CA LYS A 410 -27.06 5.42 31.39
C LYS A 410 -25.69 4.81 31.67
N ALA A 411 -25.45 4.47 32.93
CA ALA A 411 -24.23 3.80 33.34
C ALA A 411 -24.27 2.32 32.94
N ALA A 412 -23.09 1.76 32.69
CA ALA A 412 -22.91 0.33 32.51
C ALA A 412 -23.33 -0.43 33.76
N ASP A 413 -23.97 -1.59 33.57
CA ASP A 413 -24.40 -2.46 34.66
C ASP A 413 -23.19 -3.22 35.24
N SER A 414 -22.78 -2.86 36.46
CA SER A 414 -21.68 -3.51 37.16
C SER A 414 -21.99 -4.96 37.54
N THR A 415 -23.24 -5.28 37.85
CA THR A 415 -23.66 -6.64 38.22
C THR A 415 -23.60 -7.55 37.01
N ALA A 416 -24.08 -7.09 35.85
CA ALA A 416 -23.95 -7.80 34.58
C ALA A 416 -22.47 -7.99 34.18
N TRP A 417 -21.63 -6.97 34.40
CA TRP A 417 -20.19 -7.08 34.12
C TRP A 417 -19.49 -8.15 34.96
N VAL A 418 -19.78 -8.20 36.27
CA VAL A 418 -19.17 -9.18 37.18
C VAL A 418 -19.41 -10.62 36.70
N ALA A 419 -20.59 -10.92 36.16
CA ALA A 419 -20.93 -12.24 35.63
C ALA A 419 -20.07 -12.68 34.43
N GLN A 420 -19.52 -11.73 33.65
CA GLN A 420 -18.70 -12.01 32.46
C GLN A 420 -17.22 -11.61 32.62
N ARG A 421 -16.82 -11.12 33.79
CA ARG A 421 -15.48 -10.56 34.04
C ARG A 421 -14.36 -11.54 33.72
N GLU A 422 -14.47 -12.80 34.12
CA GLU A 422 -13.42 -13.79 33.90
C GLU A 422 -13.31 -14.24 32.43
N VAL A 423 -14.44 -14.28 31.72
CA VAL A 423 -14.45 -14.50 30.26
C VAL A 423 -13.74 -13.35 29.56
N GLN A 424 -14.08 -12.11 29.93
CA GLN A 424 -13.43 -10.91 29.42
C GLN A 424 -11.92 -10.92 29.74
N ARG A 425 -11.52 -11.27 30.96
CA ARG A 425 -10.10 -11.35 31.35
C ARG A 425 -9.34 -12.34 30.50
N THR A 426 -9.90 -13.53 30.27
CA THR A 426 -9.27 -14.57 29.45
C THR A 426 -9.01 -14.06 28.03
N GLN A 427 -10.00 -13.42 27.41
CA GLN A 427 -9.88 -12.85 26.07
C GLN A 427 -8.80 -11.75 26.00
N PHE A 428 -8.85 -10.77 26.91
CA PHE A 428 -7.91 -9.64 26.89
C PHE A 428 -6.49 -10.05 27.32
N ARG A 429 -6.35 -11.04 28.20
CA ARG A 429 -5.05 -11.61 28.58
C ARG A 429 -4.43 -12.30 27.38
N GLN A 430 -5.16 -13.15 26.67
CA GLN A 430 -4.66 -13.83 25.48
C GLN A 430 -4.18 -12.84 24.41
N ALA A 431 -4.98 -11.79 24.14
CA ALA A 431 -4.58 -10.72 23.23
C ALA A 431 -3.32 -9.97 23.70
N ALA A 432 -3.21 -9.67 25.00
CA ALA A 432 -2.02 -9.01 25.56
C ALA A 432 -0.76 -9.89 25.50
N MET A 433 -0.89 -11.21 25.70
CA MET A 433 0.21 -12.17 25.56
C MET A 433 0.71 -12.24 24.11
N GLN A 434 -0.20 -12.22 23.14
CA GLN A 434 0.14 -12.16 21.71
C GLN A 434 0.85 -10.85 21.34
N ALA A 435 0.33 -9.70 21.79
CA ALA A 435 0.93 -8.40 21.54
C ALA A 435 2.35 -8.30 22.13
N ARG A 436 2.56 -8.81 23.36
CA ARG A 436 3.90 -8.85 23.96
C ARG A 436 4.88 -9.70 23.14
N MET A 437 4.42 -10.83 22.61
CA MET A 437 5.27 -11.67 21.76
C MET A 437 5.64 -10.96 20.45
N GLN A 438 4.69 -10.26 19.83
CA GLN A 438 4.95 -9.47 18.64
C GLN A 438 5.98 -8.37 18.92
N GLN A 439 5.79 -7.58 19.98
CA GLN A 439 6.72 -6.53 20.37
C GLN A 439 8.13 -7.08 20.64
N TYR A 440 8.24 -8.19 21.36
CA TYR A 440 9.52 -8.85 21.60
C TYR A 440 10.22 -9.23 20.29
N MET A 441 9.49 -9.81 19.33
CA MET A 441 10.05 -10.18 18.03
C MET A 441 10.45 -8.97 17.19
N GLU A 442 9.69 -7.88 17.25
CA GLU A 442 10.04 -6.61 16.59
C GLU A 442 11.32 -6.02 17.18
N ASP A 443 11.43 -5.98 18.52
CA ASP A 443 12.62 -5.47 19.21
C ASP A 443 13.86 -6.34 18.91
N VAL A 444 13.70 -7.67 18.88
CA VAL A 444 14.78 -8.59 18.49
C VAL A 444 15.22 -8.34 17.05
N ARG A 445 14.28 -8.16 16.11
CA ARG A 445 14.60 -7.85 14.71
C ARG A 445 15.29 -6.51 14.56
N ALA A 446 14.84 -5.49 15.31
CA ALA A 446 15.43 -4.15 15.28
C ALA A 446 16.86 -4.13 15.83
N ARG A 447 17.17 -4.96 16.84
CA ARG A 447 18.51 -5.07 17.44
C ARG A 447 19.42 -6.07 16.73
N ALA A 448 18.87 -6.97 15.91
CA ALA A 448 19.65 -7.96 15.21
C ALA A 448 20.57 -7.28 14.18
N LYS A 449 21.87 -7.61 14.22
CA LYS A 449 22.80 -7.27 13.14
C LYS A 449 22.50 -8.17 11.94
N ILE A 450 21.53 -7.77 11.14
CA ILE A 450 21.15 -8.49 9.93
C ILE A 450 22.09 -8.05 8.80
N VAL A 451 23.08 -8.90 8.49
CA VAL A 451 23.88 -8.74 7.26
C VAL A 451 23.08 -9.36 6.12
N ASP A 452 22.32 -8.53 5.41
CA ASP A 452 21.55 -8.98 4.26
C ASP A 452 22.46 -9.21 3.04
N ARG A 453 23.01 -10.42 2.96
CA ARG A 453 23.84 -10.88 1.83
C ARG A 453 23.03 -11.35 0.62
N ARG A 454 21.72 -11.11 0.56
CA ARG A 454 20.94 -11.50 -0.63
C ARG A 454 21.49 -10.83 -1.89
N LYS A 455 21.95 -9.57 -1.79
CA LYS A 455 22.64 -8.87 -2.88
C LYS A 455 23.92 -9.59 -3.33
N ASP A 456 24.64 -10.23 -2.42
CA ASP A 456 25.87 -10.98 -2.72
C ASP A 456 25.55 -12.34 -3.35
N ILE A 457 24.46 -12.98 -2.92
CA ILE A 457 23.93 -14.20 -3.56
C ILE A 457 23.49 -13.89 -4.99
N PHE A 458 22.73 -12.82 -5.20
CA PHE A 458 22.28 -12.43 -6.55
C PHE A 458 23.43 -11.93 -7.45
N LYS A 459 24.44 -11.26 -6.91
CA LYS A 459 25.69 -10.94 -7.63
C LYS A 459 26.49 -12.20 -7.98
N SER A 460 26.58 -13.17 -7.07
CA SER A 460 27.29 -14.41 -7.31
C SER A 460 26.59 -15.29 -8.34
N GLN A 461 25.26 -15.27 -8.43
CA GLN A 461 24.51 -15.93 -9.50
C GLN A 461 24.71 -15.22 -10.83
N ALA A 462 24.58 -13.89 -10.88
CA ALA A 462 24.87 -13.13 -12.11
C ALA A 462 26.34 -13.31 -12.59
N ALA A 463 27.30 -13.43 -11.68
CA ALA A 463 28.69 -13.70 -12.01
C ALA A 463 28.95 -15.17 -12.40
N ALA A 464 28.31 -16.14 -11.74
CA ALA A 464 28.40 -17.55 -12.10
C ALA A 464 27.75 -17.83 -13.46
N ASP A 465 26.62 -17.20 -13.76
CA ASP A 465 25.95 -17.27 -15.06
C ASP A 465 26.82 -16.62 -16.16
N ALA A 466 27.54 -15.53 -15.85
CA ALA A 466 28.51 -14.91 -16.76
C ALA A 466 29.79 -15.75 -16.97
N THR A 467 30.20 -16.57 -16.01
CA THR A 467 31.41 -17.42 -16.12
C THR A 467 31.12 -18.77 -16.77
N THR A 468 29.87 -19.22 -16.79
CA THR A 468 29.44 -20.45 -17.49
C THR A 468 29.05 -20.18 -18.96
N ALA A 469 29.03 -18.91 -19.36
CA ALA A 469 28.75 -18.44 -20.72
C ALA A 469 30.03 -18.06 -21.52
N LEU A 470 31.22 -18.34 -20.97
CA LEU A 470 32.51 -18.37 -21.65
C LEU A 470 32.96 -19.83 -21.80
#